data_AF-A0AAU8MUJ3-F1
#
_entry.id   AF-A0AAU8MUJ3-F1
#
_cell.length_a   1.000
_cell.length_b   1.000
_cell.length_c   1.000
_cell.angle_alpha   90.00
_cell.angle_beta   90.00
_cell.angle_gamma   90.00
#
_symmetry.space_group_name_H-M   'P 1'
#
loop_
_entity.id
_entity.type
_entity.pdbx_description
1 polymer ?
#
loop_
_entity_poly.entity_id
_entity_poly.type
_entity_poly.pdbx_seq_one_letter_code
_entity_poly.pdbx_strand_id
1 'polypeptide(L)'
;MPEPRTDLTALLARAHTAIAQARDVEAVRLLQQVLERDPDNLHAEYLLAIQHAQVGLYERAEQRLRVVLGRMPEFVVARFQLAQLLLMRGTGGEASLWLAPVLDAPAPLGDYARALHVAAGGETARACRLIEAAQRLPQPIPELAADMRRLLAQWRTAAA
;
A
#
# COMPACT_ATOMS: atom_id res chain seq x y z
N MET A 1 -12.99 -35.62 -3.75
CA MET A 1 -12.57 -34.34 -4.36
C MET A 1 -12.31 -33.37 -3.22
N PRO A 2 -11.22 -32.57 -3.23
CA PRO A 2 -11.07 -31.50 -2.26
C PRO A 2 -12.16 -30.43 -2.50
N GLU A 3 -12.72 -29.90 -1.42
CA GLU A 3 -13.71 -28.81 -1.45
C GLU A 3 -13.12 -27.57 -2.15
N PRO A 4 -13.89 -26.83 -2.97
CA PRO A 4 -13.38 -25.66 -3.70
C PRO A 4 -12.81 -24.56 -2.79
N ARG A 5 -13.30 -24.48 -1.54
CA ARG A 5 -12.80 -23.55 -0.50
C ARG A 5 -11.37 -23.87 -0.05
N THR A 6 -10.98 -25.14 -0.07
CA THR A 6 -9.63 -25.60 0.29
C THR A 6 -8.62 -25.21 -0.79
N ASP A 7 -9.00 -25.32 -2.07
CA ASP A 7 -8.13 -24.95 -3.20
C ASP A 7 -7.91 -23.42 -3.26
N LEU A 8 -8.94 -22.62 -2.99
CA LEU A 8 -8.80 -21.15 -2.89
C LEU A 8 -7.84 -20.72 -1.77
N THR A 9 -7.92 -21.39 -0.62
CA THR A 9 -7.03 -21.15 0.53
C THR A 9 -5.58 -21.51 0.19
N ALA A 10 -5.37 -22.62 -0.53
CA ALA A 10 -4.05 -23.03 -1.00
C ALA A 10 -3.47 -22.06 -2.05
N LEU A 11 -4.28 -21.54 -2.98
CA LEU A 11 -3.85 -20.50 -3.93
C LEU A 11 -3.41 -19.22 -3.21
N LEU A 12 -4.19 -18.74 -2.23
CA LEU A 12 -3.85 -17.56 -1.44
C LEU A 12 -2.53 -17.75 -0.69
N ALA A 13 -2.35 -18.88 0.01
CA ALA A 13 -1.11 -19.17 0.74
C ALA A 13 0.12 -19.23 -0.19
N ARG A 14 -0.04 -19.76 -1.41
CA ARG A 14 1.01 -19.73 -2.44
C ARG A 14 1.28 -18.31 -2.94
N ALA A 15 0.24 -17.48 -3.11
CA ALA A 15 0.40 -16.07 -3.48
C ALA A 15 1.19 -15.31 -2.41
N HIS A 16 0.86 -15.47 -1.12
CA HIS A 16 1.64 -14.89 -0.02
C HIS A 16 3.10 -15.34 -0.02
N THR A 17 3.35 -16.62 -0.30
CA THR A 17 4.72 -17.15 -0.42
C THR A 17 5.48 -16.56 -1.61
N ALA A 18 4.80 -16.33 -2.74
CA ALA A 18 5.38 -15.67 -3.90
C ALA A 18 5.72 -14.19 -3.61
N ILE A 19 4.80 -13.46 -2.96
CA ILE A 19 5.01 -12.07 -2.51
C ILE A 19 6.23 -11.98 -1.57
N ALA A 20 6.28 -12.83 -0.55
CA ALA A 20 7.37 -12.85 0.44
C ALA A 20 8.75 -13.19 -0.17
N GLN A 21 8.77 -13.78 -1.37
CA GLN A 21 9.98 -14.14 -2.11
C GLN A 21 10.23 -13.21 -3.31
N ALA A 22 9.54 -12.07 -3.40
CA ALA A 22 9.61 -11.11 -4.51
C ALA A 22 9.41 -11.75 -5.91
N ARG A 23 8.57 -12.79 -5.98
CA ARG A 23 8.20 -13.49 -7.23
C ARG A 23 6.95 -12.86 -7.83
N ASP A 24 7.02 -11.56 -8.11
CA ASP A 24 5.87 -10.70 -8.44
C ASP A 24 4.99 -11.26 -9.56
N VAL A 25 5.59 -11.79 -10.63
CA VAL A 25 4.87 -12.40 -11.78
C VAL A 25 4.07 -13.62 -11.35
N GLU A 26 4.59 -14.46 -10.44
CA GLU A 26 3.83 -15.60 -9.93
C GLU A 26 2.74 -15.16 -8.96
N ALA A 27 3.03 -14.18 -8.10
CA ALA A 27 2.05 -13.61 -7.17
C ALA A 27 0.85 -13.02 -7.92
N VAL A 28 1.07 -12.19 -8.94
CA VAL A 28 0.03 -11.65 -9.83
C VAL A 28 -0.82 -12.76 -10.45
N ARG A 29 -0.18 -13.78 -11.04
CA ARG A 29 -0.87 -14.91 -11.67
C ARG A 29 -1.72 -15.72 -10.68
N LEU A 30 -1.20 -15.96 -9.47
CA LEU A 30 -1.93 -16.71 -8.43
C LEU A 30 -3.12 -15.90 -7.91
N LEU A 31 -2.97 -14.59 -7.71
CA LEU A 31 -4.06 -13.71 -7.27
C LEU A 31 -5.15 -13.55 -8.33
N GLN A 32 -4.79 -13.53 -9.62
CA GLN A 32 -5.76 -13.61 -10.71
C GLN A 32 -6.57 -14.92 -10.65
N GLN A 33 -5.93 -16.07 -10.43
CA GLN A 33 -6.62 -17.36 -10.28
C GLN A 33 -7.54 -17.43 -9.03
N VAL A 34 -7.24 -16.66 -7.98
CA VAL A 34 -8.15 -16.50 -6.84
C VAL A 34 -9.39 -15.71 -7.26
N LEU A 35 -9.21 -14.57 -7.94
CA LEU A 35 -10.30 -13.69 -8.38
C LEU A 35 -11.14 -14.27 -9.53
N GLU A 36 -10.59 -15.16 -10.35
CA GLU A 36 -11.35 -15.95 -11.35
C GLU A 36 -12.38 -16.89 -10.70
N ARG A 37 -12.11 -17.32 -9.46
CA ARG A 37 -12.93 -18.29 -8.70
C ARG A 37 -13.81 -17.63 -7.64
N ASP A 38 -13.34 -16.51 -7.10
CA ASP A 38 -14.02 -15.68 -6.11
C ASP A 38 -13.83 -14.19 -6.47
N PRO A 39 -14.64 -13.65 -7.42
CA PRO A 39 -14.50 -12.28 -7.90
C PRO A 39 -14.75 -11.20 -6.83
N ASP A 40 -15.37 -11.56 -5.71
CA ASP A 40 -15.66 -10.68 -4.58
C ASP A 40 -14.57 -10.74 -3.48
N ASN A 41 -13.46 -11.46 -3.71
CA ASN A 41 -12.38 -11.62 -2.74
C ASN A 41 -11.57 -10.33 -2.55
N LEU A 42 -12.06 -9.42 -1.70
CA LEU A 42 -11.43 -8.12 -1.45
C LEU A 42 -9.98 -8.21 -0.93
N HIS A 43 -9.60 -9.31 -0.28
CA HIS A 43 -8.22 -9.54 0.14
C HIS A 43 -7.30 -9.83 -1.05
N ALA A 44 -7.71 -10.70 -1.97
CA ALA A 44 -6.99 -10.95 -3.22
C ALA A 44 -6.95 -9.70 -4.11
N GLU A 45 -8.05 -8.94 -4.17
CA GLU A 45 -8.15 -7.67 -4.90
C GLU A 45 -7.15 -6.63 -4.37
N TYR A 46 -7.07 -6.48 -3.04
CA TYR A 46 -6.09 -5.64 -2.36
C TYR A 46 -4.65 -6.09 -2.63
N LEU A 47 -4.33 -7.37 -2.42
CA LEU A 47 -3.00 -7.92 -2.65
C LEU A 47 -2.57 -7.72 -4.12
N LEU A 48 -3.48 -7.93 -5.06
CA LEU A 48 -3.21 -7.75 -6.49
C LEU A 48 -3.00 -6.28 -6.84
N ALA A 49 -3.64 -5.34 -6.13
CA ALA A 49 -3.35 -3.93 -6.26
C ALA A 49 -1.92 -3.59 -5.78
N ILE A 50 -1.49 -4.12 -4.63
CA ILE A 50 -0.12 -3.92 -4.12
C ILE A 50 0.92 -4.52 -5.07
N GLN A 51 0.66 -5.72 -5.62
CA GLN A 51 1.55 -6.33 -6.60
C GLN A 51 1.62 -5.54 -7.91
N HIS A 52 0.51 -4.97 -8.39
CA HIS A 52 0.54 -4.05 -9.53
C HIS A 52 1.41 -2.81 -9.24
N ALA A 53 1.31 -2.21 -8.05
CA ALA A 53 2.15 -1.07 -7.68
C ALA A 53 3.64 -1.45 -7.62
N GLN A 54 3.97 -2.63 -7.08
CA GLN A 54 5.34 -3.14 -6.96
C GLN A 54 6.03 -3.33 -8.32
N VAL A 55 5.28 -3.68 -9.38
CA VAL A 55 5.77 -3.80 -10.76
C VAL A 55 5.55 -2.54 -11.62
N GLY A 56 5.21 -1.40 -10.99
CA GLY A 56 5.05 -0.11 -11.68
C GLY A 56 3.75 0.08 -12.47
N LEU A 57 2.77 -0.83 -12.35
CA LEU A 57 1.46 -0.74 -13.00
C LEU A 57 0.48 0.09 -12.15
N TYR A 58 0.83 1.35 -11.93
CA TYR A 58 0.19 2.25 -10.96
C TYR A 58 -1.30 2.48 -11.22
N GLU A 59 -1.73 2.63 -12.48
CA GLU A 59 -3.14 2.84 -12.85
C GLU A 59 -4.00 1.63 -12.46
N ARG A 60 -3.46 0.42 -12.63
CA ARG A 60 -4.14 -0.83 -12.21
C ARG A 60 -4.19 -0.95 -10.69
N ALA A 61 -3.13 -0.55 -9.99
CA ALA A 61 -3.13 -0.52 -8.53
C ALA A 61 -4.19 0.44 -7.98
N GLU A 62 -4.29 1.66 -8.55
CA GLU A 62 -5.25 2.68 -8.14
C GLU A 62 -6.70 2.21 -8.33
N GLN A 63 -7.02 1.66 -9.50
CA GLN A 63 -8.36 1.14 -9.81
C GLN A 63 -8.80 0.07 -8.81
N ARG A 64 -7.92 -0.90 -8.51
CA ARG A 64 -8.20 -1.99 -7.58
C ARG A 64 -8.31 -1.51 -6.12
N LEU A 65 -7.43 -0.60 -5.68
CA LEU A 65 -7.54 0.02 -4.36
C LEU A 65 -8.84 0.80 -4.20
N ARG A 66 -9.32 1.52 -5.24
CA ARG A 66 -10.64 2.19 -5.21
C ARG A 66 -11.80 1.19 -5.14
N VAL A 67 -11.73 0.04 -5.82
CA VAL A 67 -12.75 -1.04 -5.68
C VAL A 67 -12.77 -1.58 -4.25
N VAL A 68 -11.60 -1.87 -3.68
CA VAL A 68 -11.47 -2.31 -2.27
C VAL A 68 -12.06 -1.27 -1.32
N LEU A 69 -11.72 0.01 -1.49
CA LEU A 69 -12.18 1.09 -0.62
C LEU A 69 -13.65 1.48 -0.82
N GLY A 70 -14.24 1.15 -1.97
CA GLY A 70 -15.67 1.28 -2.23
C GLY A 70 -16.52 0.23 -1.51
N ARG A 71 -15.96 -0.96 -1.22
CA ARG A 71 -16.65 -2.01 -0.45
C ARG A 71 -16.26 -2.06 1.02
N MET A 72 -15.01 -1.74 1.32
CA MET A 72 -14.49 -1.53 2.66
C MET A 72 -14.00 -0.09 2.81
N PRO A 73 -14.90 0.79 3.27
CA PRO A 73 -14.57 1.82 4.25
C PRO A 73 -13.80 1.22 5.45
N GLU A 74 -13.41 2.06 6.41
CA GLU A 74 -12.52 1.71 7.55
C GLU A 74 -11.19 0.95 7.27
N PHE A 75 -10.90 0.49 6.04
CA PHE A 75 -9.64 -0.21 5.73
C PHE A 75 -8.49 0.79 5.58
N VAL A 76 -7.95 1.20 6.73
CA VAL A 76 -6.89 2.21 6.90
C VAL A 76 -5.68 1.93 6.03
N VAL A 77 -5.27 0.66 5.92
CA VAL A 77 -4.10 0.24 5.13
C VAL A 77 -4.34 0.48 3.63
N ALA A 78 -5.50 0.13 3.08
CA ALA A 78 -5.79 0.39 1.67
C ALA A 78 -5.87 1.90 1.35
N ARG A 79 -6.40 2.72 2.28
CA ARG A 79 -6.38 4.20 2.14
C ARG A 79 -4.95 4.73 2.09
N PHE A 80 -4.11 4.27 3.01
CA PHE A 80 -2.71 4.65 3.07
C PHE A 80 -1.96 4.32 1.76
N GLN A 81 -2.14 3.09 1.26
CA GLN A 81 -1.50 2.64 0.01
C GLN A 81 -2.00 3.42 -1.21
N LEU A 82 -3.30 3.75 -1.27
CA LEU A 82 -3.85 4.60 -2.34
C LEU A 82 -3.26 6.01 -2.29
N ALA A 83 -3.14 6.61 -1.11
CA ALA A 83 -2.54 7.93 -0.98
C ALA A 83 -1.05 7.97 -1.33
N GLN A 84 -0.28 6.95 -0.92
CA GLN A 84 1.14 6.83 -1.29
C GLN A 84 1.29 6.74 -2.82
N LEU A 85 0.43 5.96 -3.48
CA LEU A 85 0.38 5.81 -4.93
C LEU A 85 0.03 7.14 -5.65
N LEU A 86 -0.96 7.87 -5.15
CA LEU A 86 -1.35 9.18 -5.66
C LEU A 86 -0.21 10.21 -5.50
N LEU A 87 0.54 10.17 -4.39
CA LEU A 87 1.73 11.02 -4.20
C LEU A 87 2.84 10.72 -5.21
N MET A 88 3.14 9.45 -5.47
CA MET A 88 4.11 9.07 -6.51
C MET A 88 3.70 9.53 -7.91
N ARG A 89 2.39 9.68 -8.16
CA ARG A 89 1.82 10.23 -9.40
C ARG A 89 1.61 11.74 -9.40
N GLY A 90 2.01 12.45 -8.35
CA GLY A 90 1.89 13.91 -8.24
C GLY A 90 0.48 14.43 -7.93
N THR A 91 -0.51 13.57 -7.69
CA THR A 91 -1.89 13.95 -7.33
C THR A 91 -2.04 14.21 -5.82
N GLY A 92 -1.14 15.02 -5.25
CA GLY A 92 -1.06 15.29 -3.81
C GLY A 92 -2.36 15.77 -3.17
N GLY A 93 -3.13 16.62 -3.86
CA GLY A 93 -4.43 17.09 -3.37
C GLY A 93 -5.43 15.96 -3.11
N GLU A 94 -5.47 14.93 -3.97
CA GLU A 94 -6.31 13.76 -3.74
C GLU A 94 -5.73 12.85 -2.64
N ALA A 95 -4.40 12.67 -2.63
CA ALA A 95 -3.72 11.90 -1.59
C ALA A 95 -4.02 12.42 -0.18
N SER A 96 -4.05 13.75 0.01
CA SER A 96 -4.42 14.38 1.29
C SER A 96 -5.81 13.99 1.78
N LEU A 97 -6.79 13.84 0.88
CA LEU A 97 -8.16 13.42 1.22
C LEU A 97 -8.17 11.95 1.69
N TRP A 98 -7.44 11.07 1.00
CA TRP A 98 -7.31 9.66 1.39
C TRP A 98 -6.50 9.47 2.68
N LEU A 99 -5.58 10.38 3.01
CA LEU A 99 -4.79 10.36 4.25
C LEU A 99 -5.54 10.88 5.47
N ALA A 100 -6.52 11.77 5.30
CA ALA A 100 -7.22 12.39 6.43
C ALA A 100 -7.76 11.37 7.46
N PRO A 101 -8.41 10.24 7.08
CA PRO A 101 -8.86 9.21 8.03
C PRO A 101 -7.74 8.33 8.60
N VAL A 102 -6.50 8.49 8.13
CA VAL A 102 -5.32 7.71 8.54
C VAL A 102 -4.43 8.50 9.51
N LEU A 103 -4.57 9.82 9.59
CA LEU A 103 -3.71 10.68 10.42
C LEU A 103 -3.78 10.34 11.92
N ASP A 104 -4.95 9.88 12.37
CA ASP A 104 -5.26 9.48 13.75
C ASP A 104 -4.95 8.00 14.05
N ALA A 105 -4.45 7.24 13.05
CA ALA A 105 -4.05 5.85 13.27
C ALA A 105 -2.86 5.76 14.24
N PRO A 106 -2.73 4.66 15.01
CA PRO A 106 -1.56 4.45 15.87
C PRO A 106 -0.23 4.51 15.10
N ALA A 107 0.84 4.91 15.81
CA ALA A 107 2.19 4.81 15.31
C ALA A 107 2.57 3.33 15.03
N PRO A 108 3.40 3.04 14.00
CA PRO A 108 4.05 3.99 13.09
C PRO A 108 3.18 4.46 11.91
N LEU A 109 1.96 3.93 11.72
CA LEU A 109 1.16 4.18 10.51
C LEU A 109 0.63 5.63 10.45
N GLY A 110 0.05 6.15 11.53
CA GLY A 110 -0.41 7.55 11.55
C GLY A 110 0.73 8.55 11.45
N ASP A 111 1.88 8.25 12.05
CA ASP A 111 3.11 9.07 11.93
C ASP A 111 3.54 9.19 10.47
N TYR A 112 3.51 8.07 9.73
CA TYR A 112 3.79 8.07 8.30
C TYR A 112 2.72 8.84 7.52
N ALA A 113 1.44 8.61 7.82
CA ALA A 113 0.34 9.29 7.13
C ALA A 113 0.39 10.81 7.29
N ARG A 114 0.77 11.31 8.48
CA ARG A 114 1.02 12.74 8.72
C ARG A 114 2.22 13.26 7.93
N ALA A 115 3.29 12.49 7.79
CA ALA A 115 4.42 12.88 6.92
C ALA A 115 4.02 12.92 5.43
N LEU A 116 3.28 11.91 4.94
CA LEU A 116 2.74 11.90 3.58
C LEU A 116 1.83 13.10 3.31
N HIS A 117 0.94 13.44 4.26
CA HIS A 117 -0.01 14.55 4.12
C HIS A 117 0.70 15.92 4.09
N VAL A 118 1.78 16.07 4.85
CA VAL A 118 2.65 17.26 4.80
C VAL A 118 3.40 17.35 3.47
N ALA A 119 3.90 16.23 2.94
CA ALA A 119 4.51 16.22 1.59
C ALA A 119 3.49 16.52 0.48
N ALA A 120 2.25 16.06 0.63
CA ALA A 120 1.14 16.33 -0.28
C ALA A 120 0.82 17.83 -0.41
N GLY A 121 1.03 18.60 0.66
CA GLY A 121 0.95 20.07 0.67
C GLY A 121 2.20 20.79 0.15
N GLY A 122 3.20 20.06 -0.37
CA GLY A 122 4.47 20.63 -0.86
C GLY A 122 5.52 20.93 0.22
N GLU A 123 5.23 20.67 1.51
CA GLU A 123 6.17 20.91 2.62
C GLU A 123 7.21 19.77 2.76
N THR A 124 7.85 19.34 1.67
CA THR A 124 8.77 18.19 1.61
C THR A 124 9.84 18.21 2.71
N ALA A 125 10.44 19.36 2.99
CA ALA A 125 11.45 19.50 4.05
C ALA A 125 10.91 19.23 5.47
N ARG A 126 9.62 19.49 5.72
CA ARG A 126 8.94 19.16 6.99
C ARG A 126 8.54 17.69 7.03
N ALA A 127 8.10 17.14 5.90
CA ALA A 127 7.79 15.72 5.76
C ALA A 127 9.01 14.82 6.02
N CYS A 128 10.19 15.20 5.51
CA CYS A 128 11.46 14.53 5.82
C CYS A 128 11.73 14.47 7.33
N ARG A 129 11.61 15.60 8.05
CA ARG A 129 11.81 15.66 9.50
C ARG A 129 10.81 14.78 10.28
N LEU A 130 9.57 14.65 9.79
CA LEU A 130 8.56 13.79 10.40
C LEU A 130 8.92 12.30 10.22
N ILE A 131 9.34 11.86 9.03
CA ILE A 131 9.81 10.48 8.84
C ILE A 131 11.09 10.20 9.65
N GLU A 132 12.04 11.14 9.68
CA GLU A 132 13.26 11.00 10.50
C GLU A 132 12.96 10.87 12.00
N ALA A 133 11.93 11.54 12.50
CA ALA A 133 11.46 11.39 13.87
C ALA A 133 10.78 10.02 14.08
N ALA A 134 9.88 9.62 13.17
CA ALA A 134 9.19 8.33 13.23
C ALA A 134 10.18 7.15 13.20
N GLN A 135 11.23 7.21 12.37
CA GLN A 135 12.28 6.18 12.25
C GLN A 135 13.12 5.99 13.53
N ARG A 136 13.07 6.91 14.50
CA ARG A 136 13.69 6.75 15.83
C ARG A 136 12.82 5.97 16.82
N LEU A 137 11.54 5.77 16.50
CA LEU A 137 10.62 4.95 17.29
C LEU A 137 10.69 3.48 16.85
N PRO A 138 10.32 2.52 17.72
CA PRO A 138 10.24 1.11 17.34
C PRO A 138 9.41 0.89 16.08
N GLN A 139 9.96 0.16 15.11
CA GLN A 139 9.32 -0.14 13.84
C GLN A 139 8.89 -1.62 13.79
N PRO A 140 7.69 -1.98 14.28
CA PRO A 140 7.23 -3.38 14.29
C PRO A 140 6.85 -3.93 12.91
N ILE A 141 6.78 -3.09 11.88
CA ILE A 141 6.40 -3.47 10.50
C ILE A 141 7.59 -3.18 9.57
N PRO A 142 8.41 -4.20 9.22
CA PRO A 142 9.63 -4.01 8.43
C PRO A 142 9.40 -3.41 7.04
N GLU A 143 8.30 -3.77 6.39
CA GLU A 143 7.91 -3.31 5.06
C GLU A 143 7.63 -1.81 5.07
N LEU A 144 6.81 -1.35 6.02
CA LEU A 144 6.48 0.06 6.23
C LEU A 144 7.74 0.88 6.54
N ALA A 145 8.67 0.33 7.33
CA ALA A 145 9.95 0.96 7.63
C ALA A 145 10.91 0.97 6.41
N ALA A 146 10.79 0.02 5.48
CA ALA A 146 11.50 0.07 4.20
C ALA A 146 10.91 1.17 3.29
N ASP A 147 9.58 1.30 3.23
CA ASP A 147 8.88 2.35 2.47
C ASP A 147 9.23 3.76 2.99
N MET A 148 9.18 3.97 4.30
CA MET A 148 9.61 5.22 4.92
C MET A 148 11.04 5.61 4.51
N ARG A 149 11.97 4.65 4.48
CA ARG A 149 13.38 4.88 4.11
C ARG A 149 13.53 5.20 2.61
N ARG A 150 12.83 4.48 1.74
CA ARG A 150 12.82 4.74 0.29
C ARG A 150 12.28 6.14 -0.01
N LEU A 151 11.16 6.50 0.60
CA LEU A 151 10.51 7.79 0.36
C LEU A 151 11.32 8.97 0.93
N LEU A 152 11.92 8.83 2.11
CA LEU A 152 12.82 9.84 2.68
C LEU A 152 14.03 10.10 1.76
N ALA A 153 14.58 9.06 1.13
CA ALA A 153 15.66 9.22 0.15
C ALA A 153 15.20 9.99 -1.09
N GLN A 154 14.04 9.62 -1.67
CA GLN A 154 13.44 10.31 -2.83
C GLN A 154 13.16 11.80 -2.54
N TRP A 155 12.56 12.11 -1.39
CA TRP A 155 12.26 13.48 -1.00
C TRP A 155 13.50 14.33 -0.77
N ARG A 156 14.59 13.74 -0.22
CA ARG A 156 15.87 14.43 -0.10
C ARG A 156 16.49 14.72 -1.47
N THR A 157 16.42 13.79 -2.43
CA THR A 157 16.93 14.01 -3.79
C THR A 157 16.10 15.02 -4.60
N ALA A 158 14.81 15.17 -4.28
CA ALA A 158 13.92 16.15 -4.93
C ALA A 158 13.98 17.55 -4.31
N ALA A 159 14.66 17.71 -3.18
CA ALA A 159 14.80 18.97 -2.44
C ALA A 159 16.25 19.50 -2.39
N ALA A 160 17.14 18.92 -3.19
CA ALA A 160 18.55 19.28 -3.36
C ALA A 160 18.79 19.88 -4.74
#